data_AF-S6U494-F1
#
_entry.id   AF-S6U494-F1
#
_cell.length_a   1.000
_cell.length_b   1.000
_cell.length_c   1.000
_cell.angle_alpha   90.00
_cell.angle_beta   90.00
_cell.angle_gamma   90.00
#
_symmetry.space_group_name_H-M   'P 1'
#
loop_
_entity.id
_entity.type
_entity.pdbx_description
1 polymer ?
#
loop_
_entity_poly.entity_id
_entity_poly.type
_entity_poly.pdbx_seq_one_letter_code
_entity_poly.pdbx_strand_id
1 'polypeptide(L)'
;MRDKMSDSNETVDAEQQGPAPRLNWRELLSKYRQPIGLAVMLLLFGLALIACRHMLVEMDWYALHDSLFAVPLPALGGALLAAVIGYIILMGYELSASRYANVDLPTKTLILGGFTSFAIGNAVGLSMLSGGSVRYRLYSRHGVGAIEIARMTVFASLSLGCALPPLAALATLSNLSGASLALKLPVEVLAVVATAVLIGSLLLAAFVYRRRLPDQNIAHNILVRL
;
A
#
# COMPACT_ATOMS: atom_id res chain seq x y z
N MET A 1 -50.01 -43.73 -53.97
CA MET A 1 -50.17 -42.27 -54.22
C MET A 1 -51.24 -41.77 -53.25
N ARG A 2 -50.88 -40.95 -52.26
CA ARG A 2 -51.21 -39.50 -52.15
C ARG A 2 -52.75 -39.29 -52.08
N ASP A 3 -53.34 -38.68 -51.06
CA ASP A 3 -52.94 -37.51 -50.29
C ASP A 3 -53.52 -37.53 -48.86
N LYS A 4 -52.75 -37.00 -47.90
CA LYS A 4 -53.24 -36.61 -46.57
C LYS A 4 -53.78 -35.18 -46.66
N MET A 5 -55.03 -34.99 -46.25
CA MET A 5 -55.68 -33.70 -46.04
C MET A 5 -56.11 -33.59 -44.58
N SER A 6 -55.86 -32.41 -43.99
CA SER A 6 -56.29 -31.90 -42.67
C SER A 6 -55.60 -32.48 -41.43
N ASP A 7 -54.70 -31.70 -40.83
CA ASP A 7 -55.19 -30.75 -39.84
C ASP A 7 -54.20 -29.60 -39.61
N SER A 8 -54.76 -28.41 -39.73
CA SER A 8 -54.17 -27.12 -39.39
C SER A 8 -53.92 -27.05 -37.88
N ASN A 9 -52.66 -26.87 -37.50
CA ASN A 9 -52.33 -26.28 -36.21
C ASN A 9 -51.23 -25.24 -36.44
N GLU A 10 -51.66 -24.02 -36.75
CA GLU A 10 -50.85 -22.82 -36.63
C GLU A 10 -50.44 -22.65 -35.16
N THR A 11 -49.30 -23.22 -34.79
CA THR A 11 -48.61 -22.81 -33.58
C THR A 11 -47.84 -21.53 -33.91
N VAL A 12 -48.52 -20.41 -33.63
CA VAL A 12 -47.98 -19.06 -33.52
C VAL A 12 -46.55 -19.10 -32.95
N ASP A 13 -45.61 -18.55 -33.71
CA ASP A 13 -44.23 -18.28 -33.29
C ASP A 13 -44.25 -17.45 -32.00
N ALA A 14 -44.14 -18.13 -30.86
CA ALA A 14 -43.80 -17.48 -29.61
C ALA A 14 -42.29 -17.20 -29.66
N GLU A 15 -41.91 -15.97 -29.99
CA GLU A 15 -40.60 -15.40 -29.67
C GLU A 15 -40.29 -15.68 -28.19
N GLN A 16 -39.51 -16.73 -27.94
CA GLN A 16 -38.91 -16.97 -26.65
C GLN A 16 -37.85 -15.89 -26.42
N GLN A 17 -38.29 -14.77 -25.83
CA GLN A 17 -37.42 -13.84 -25.14
C GLN A 17 -36.67 -14.61 -24.05
N GLY A 18 -35.45 -15.06 -24.36
CA GLY A 18 -34.55 -15.63 -23.37
C GLY A 18 -34.34 -14.65 -22.21
N PRO A 19 -34.20 -15.12 -20.97
CA PRO A 19 -34.07 -14.25 -19.82
C PRO A 19 -32.85 -13.35 -19.98
N ALA A 20 -33.03 -12.04 -19.75
CA ALA A 20 -31.98 -11.03 -19.78
C ALA A 20 -30.73 -11.55 -19.04
N PRO A 21 -29.51 -11.36 -19.58
CA PRO A 21 -28.31 -11.89 -18.96
C PRO A 21 -28.22 -11.29 -17.56
N ARG A 22 -28.31 -12.15 -16.54
CA ARG A 22 -28.08 -11.78 -15.14
C ARG A 22 -26.61 -11.40 -15.03
N LEU A 23 -26.29 -10.15 -15.33
CA LEU A 23 -24.96 -9.58 -15.25
C LEU A 23 -24.46 -9.75 -13.82
N ASN A 24 -23.51 -10.67 -13.67
CA ASN A 24 -22.90 -10.99 -12.40
C ASN A 24 -22.20 -9.73 -11.88
N TRP A 25 -22.56 -9.27 -10.67
CA TRP A 25 -21.91 -8.13 -10.00
C TRP A 25 -20.38 -8.26 -9.95
N ARG A 26 -19.85 -9.49 -10.01
CA ARG A 26 -18.43 -9.82 -10.11
C ARG A 26 -17.81 -9.45 -11.47
N GLU A 27 -18.54 -9.58 -12.57
CA GLU A 27 -18.11 -9.21 -13.92
C GLU A 27 -18.16 -7.68 -14.14
N LEU A 28 -19.16 -7.02 -13.55
CA LEU A 28 -19.22 -5.56 -13.47
C LEU A 28 -18.05 -5.01 -12.63
N LEU A 29 -17.75 -5.63 -11.49
CA LEU A 29 -16.56 -5.28 -10.68
C LEU A 29 -15.27 -5.46 -11.48
N SER A 30 -15.12 -6.55 -12.23
CA SER A 30 -13.89 -6.80 -13.02
C SER A 30 -13.73 -5.85 -14.19
N LYS A 31 -14.83 -5.43 -14.83
CA LYS A 31 -14.82 -4.52 -15.99
C LYS A 31 -14.64 -3.05 -15.58
N TYR A 32 -15.05 -2.66 -14.37
CA TYR A 32 -14.97 -1.29 -13.83
C TYR A 32 -13.90 -1.08 -12.74
N ARG A 33 -12.94 -2.01 -12.53
CA ARG A 33 -11.91 -1.87 -11.47
C ARG A 33 -11.14 -0.54 -11.50
N GLN A 34 -10.79 -0.06 -12.69
CA GLN A 34 -10.03 1.19 -12.85
C GLN A 34 -10.85 2.45 -12.50
N PRO A 35 -12.06 2.66 -13.07
CA PRO A 35 -12.89 3.81 -12.69
C PRO A 35 -13.39 3.74 -11.24
N ILE A 36 -13.64 2.54 -10.69
CA ILE A 36 -14.01 2.38 -9.27
C ILE A 36 -12.84 2.81 -8.38
N GLY A 37 -11.61 2.38 -8.67
CA GLY A 37 -10.43 2.79 -7.92
C GLY A 37 -10.21 4.30 -7.96
N LEU A 38 -10.37 4.91 -9.14
CA LEU A 38 -10.28 6.36 -9.30
C LEU A 38 -11.40 7.09 -8.54
N ALA A 39 -12.64 6.60 -8.60
CA ALA A 39 -13.77 7.18 -7.89
C ALA A 39 -13.59 7.10 -6.37
N VAL A 40 -13.11 5.97 -5.84
CA VAL A 40 -12.79 5.82 -4.42
C VAL A 40 -11.66 6.77 -4.00
N MET A 41 -10.61 6.88 -4.81
CA MET A 41 -9.52 7.82 -4.55
C MET A 41 -10.03 9.28 -4.52
N LEU A 42 -10.87 9.65 -5.49
CA LEU A 42 -11.46 10.99 -5.56
C LEU A 42 -12.38 11.28 -4.37
N LEU A 43 -13.18 10.29 -3.96
CA LEU A 43 -14.08 10.39 -2.83
C LEU A 43 -13.30 10.56 -1.52
N LEU A 44 -12.27 9.74 -1.28
CA LEU A 44 -11.41 9.86 -0.11
C LEU A 44 -10.66 11.20 -0.09
N PHE A 45 -10.18 11.65 -1.25
CA PHE A 45 -9.56 12.96 -1.40
C PHE A 45 -10.54 14.10 -1.08
N GLY A 46 -11.77 14.04 -1.58
CA GLY A 46 -12.83 14.99 -1.26
C GLY A 46 -13.16 15.02 0.24
N LEU A 47 -13.28 13.85 0.87
CA LEU A 47 -13.49 13.74 2.31
C LEU A 47 -12.34 14.38 3.10
N ALA A 48 -11.10 14.12 2.70
CA ALA A 48 -9.92 14.71 3.32
C ALA A 48 -9.88 16.24 3.17
N LEU A 49 -10.27 16.78 2.01
CA LEU A 49 -10.39 18.24 1.81
C LEU A 49 -11.48 18.86 2.69
N ILE A 50 -12.63 18.18 2.85
CA ILE A 50 -13.70 18.65 3.74
C ILE A 50 -13.23 18.65 5.19
N ALA A 51 -12.58 17.58 5.64
CA ALA A 51 -12.00 17.48 6.97
C ALA A 51 -10.94 18.58 7.20
N CYS A 52 -10.06 18.79 6.23
CA CYS A 52 -9.04 19.84 6.26
C CYS A 52 -9.69 21.23 6.33
N ARG A 53 -10.69 21.52 5.49
CA ARG A 53 -11.42 22.80 5.52
C ARG A 53 -12.09 23.03 6.87
N HIS A 54 -12.73 22.00 7.44
CA HIS A 54 -13.39 22.12 8.73
C HIS A 54 -12.38 22.45 9.83
N MET A 55 -11.25 21.74 9.85
CA MET A 55 -10.16 21.97 10.80
C MET A 55 -9.48 23.33 10.61
N LEU A 56 -9.39 23.84 9.38
CA LEU A 56 -8.78 25.13 9.06
C LEU A 56 -9.67 26.33 9.40
N VAL A 57 -10.99 26.18 9.30
CA VAL A 57 -11.96 27.23 9.69
C VAL A 57 -11.99 27.43 11.21
N GLU A 58 -11.67 26.41 11.99
CA GLU A 58 -11.58 26.48 13.45
C GLU A 58 -10.23 27.02 13.95
N MET A 59 -9.24 27.20 13.06
CA MET A 59 -7.87 27.54 13.43
C MET A 59 -7.56 29.02 13.18
N ASP A 60 -7.14 29.74 14.22
CA ASP A 60 -6.71 31.14 14.09
C ASP A 60 -5.37 31.22 13.33
N TRP A 61 -5.36 31.99 12.25
CA TRP A 61 -4.19 32.18 11.38
C TRP A 61 -3.00 32.80 12.13
N TYR A 62 -3.27 33.72 13.05
CA TYR A 62 -2.22 34.37 13.84
C TYR A 62 -1.56 33.41 14.82
N ALA A 63 -2.35 32.57 15.49
CA ALA A 63 -1.83 31.53 16.39
C ALA A 63 -0.96 30.50 15.64
N LEU A 64 -1.28 30.17 14.39
CA LEU A 64 -0.46 29.29 13.55
C LEU A 64 0.88 29.94 13.21
N HIS A 65 0.88 31.22 12.84
CA HIS A 65 2.10 31.96 12.52
C HIS A 65 3.04 32.01 13.73
N ASP A 66 2.53 32.45 14.88
CA ASP A 66 3.33 32.55 16.11
C ASP A 66 3.87 31.20 16.55
N SER A 67 3.07 30.13 16.41
CA SER A 67 3.51 28.76 16.72
C SER A 67 4.64 28.29 15.80
N LEU A 68 4.61 28.67 14.52
CA LEU A 68 5.65 28.30 13.56
C LEU A 68 6.99 28.99 13.87
N PHE A 69 6.95 30.26 14.29
CA PHE A 69 8.14 31.00 14.72
C PHE A 69 8.62 30.62 16.14
N ALA A 70 7.73 30.07 16.97
CA ALA A 70 8.08 29.57 18.31
C ALA A 70 8.78 28.20 18.29
N VAL A 71 8.91 27.54 17.14
CA VAL A 71 9.57 26.22 17.05
C VAL A 71 11.06 26.35 17.40
N PRO A 72 11.55 25.68 18.45
CA PRO A 72 12.94 25.80 18.86
C PRO A 72 13.88 25.16 17.82
N LEU A 73 14.96 25.85 17.45
CA LEU A 73 15.96 25.35 16.48
C LEU A 73 16.48 23.93 16.79
N PRO A 74 16.72 23.53 18.06
CA PRO A 74 17.10 22.17 18.40
C PRO A 74 16.08 21.11 17.96
N ALA A 75 14.77 21.42 18.04
CA ALA A 75 13.73 20.50 17.58
C ALA A 75 13.74 20.36 16.05
N LEU A 76 14.00 21.46 15.32
CA LEU A 76 14.17 21.43 13.88
C LEU A 76 15.38 20.59 13.45
N GLY A 77 16.51 20.75 14.16
CA GLY A 77 17.70 19.93 13.95
C GLY A 77 17.45 18.44 14.24
N GLY A 78 16.73 18.14 15.33
CA GLY A 78 16.31 16.78 15.67
C GLY A 78 15.40 16.16 14.61
N ALA A 79 14.43 16.92 14.09
CA ALA A 79 13.54 16.47 13.02
C ALA A 79 14.30 16.18 11.72
N LEU A 80 15.25 17.05 11.35
CA LEU A 80 16.11 16.86 10.17
C LEU A 80 16.97 15.60 10.33
N LEU A 81 17.57 15.41 11.50
CA LEU A 81 18.41 14.24 11.78
C LEU A 81 17.59 12.95 11.76
N ALA A 82 16.38 12.95 12.32
CA ALA A 82 15.46 11.83 12.25
C ALA A 82 15.05 11.51 10.80
N ALA A 83 14.81 12.53 9.98
CA ALA A 83 14.52 12.35 8.56
C ALA A 83 15.71 11.74 7.81
N VAL A 84 16.94 12.22 8.05
CA VAL A 84 18.16 11.66 7.45
C VAL A 84 18.34 10.19 7.84
N ILE A 85 18.18 9.85 9.13
CA ILE A 85 18.25 8.47 9.60
C ILE A 85 17.18 7.61 8.92
N GLY A 86 15.95 8.12 8.80
CA GLY A 86 14.87 7.44 8.08
C GLY A 86 15.25 7.14 6.64
N TYR A 87 15.80 8.11 5.91
CA TYR A 87 16.27 7.89 4.54
C TYR A 87 17.43 6.90 4.46
N ILE A 88 18.35 6.88 5.43
CA ILE A 88 19.42 5.87 5.50
C ILE A 88 18.85 4.47 5.65
N ILE A 89 17.84 4.28 6.50
CA ILE A 89 17.14 3.00 6.66
C ILE A 89 16.45 2.60 5.35
N LEU A 90 15.78 3.54 4.68
CA LEU A 90 15.14 3.31 3.37
C LEU A 90 16.15 2.90 2.29
N MET A 91 17.37 3.46 2.29
CA MET A 91 18.45 3.00 1.41
C MET A 91 18.87 1.55 1.72
N GLY A 92 18.92 1.17 3.00
CA GLY A 92 19.13 -0.21 3.44
C GLY A 92 18.05 -1.18 2.96
N TYR A 93 16.79 -0.73 2.94
CA TYR A 93 15.68 -1.49 2.33
C TYR A 93 15.91 -1.73 0.85
N GLU A 94 16.40 -0.72 0.12
CA GLU A 94 16.63 -0.84 -1.31
C GLU A 94 17.77 -1.80 -1.65
N LEU A 95 18.85 -1.77 -0.86
CA LEU A 95 19.94 -2.76 -0.89
C LEU A 95 19.43 -4.19 -0.63
N SER A 96 18.49 -4.34 0.29
CA SER A 96 17.89 -5.65 0.60
C SER A 96 16.97 -6.12 -0.53
N ALA A 97 16.23 -5.20 -1.14
CA ALA A 97 15.33 -5.48 -2.26
C ALA A 97 16.11 -5.92 -3.51
N SER A 98 17.25 -5.27 -3.82
CA SER A 98 18.07 -5.65 -4.98
C SER A 98 18.66 -7.05 -4.82
N ARG A 99 19.13 -7.38 -3.61
CA ARG A 99 19.61 -8.73 -3.27
C ARG A 99 18.50 -9.78 -3.43
N TYR A 100 17.29 -9.48 -2.93
CA TYR A 100 16.13 -10.38 -3.09
C TYR A 100 15.71 -10.57 -4.55
N ALA A 101 15.81 -9.53 -5.39
CA ALA A 101 15.51 -9.60 -6.81
C ALA A 101 16.67 -10.18 -7.65
N ASN A 102 17.83 -10.47 -7.03
CA ASN A 102 19.06 -10.93 -7.68
C ASN A 102 19.55 -9.94 -8.77
N VAL A 103 19.43 -8.64 -8.48
CA VAL A 103 19.82 -7.55 -9.36
C VAL A 103 21.16 -7.01 -8.90
N ASP A 104 22.17 -7.09 -9.76
CA ASP A 104 23.49 -6.50 -9.52
C ASP A 104 23.55 -5.11 -10.16
N LEU A 105 23.52 -4.07 -9.31
CA LEU A 105 23.61 -2.68 -9.71
C LEU A 105 24.70 -1.97 -8.89
N PRO A 106 25.39 -0.97 -9.47
CA PRO A 106 26.30 -0.13 -8.70
C PRO A 106 25.58 0.49 -7.51
N THR A 107 26.17 0.38 -6.31
CA THR A 107 25.58 0.88 -5.06
C THR A 107 25.14 2.34 -5.16
N LYS A 108 25.88 3.17 -5.91
CA LYS A 108 25.54 4.58 -6.16
C LYS A 108 24.22 4.75 -6.90
N THR A 109 23.97 3.94 -7.94
CA THR A 109 22.71 3.93 -8.70
C THR A 109 21.56 3.48 -7.82
N LEU A 110 21.80 2.51 -6.95
CA LEU A 110 20.79 2.00 -6.02
C LEU A 110 20.39 3.06 -4.98
N ILE A 111 21.38 3.74 -4.40
CA ILE A 111 21.19 4.85 -3.44
C ILE A 111 20.38 5.97 -4.09
N LEU A 112 20.77 6.43 -5.28
CA LEU A 112 20.06 7.48 -6.02
C LEU A 112 18.64 7.06 -6.38
N GLY A 113 18.48 5.82 -6.87
CA GLY A 113 17.18 5.26 -7.23
C GLY A 113 16.24 5.13 -6.04
N GLY A 114 16.73 4.60 -4.92
CA GLY A 114 15.99 4.49 -3.67
C GLY A 114 15.58 5.87 -3.15
N PHE A 115 16.54 6.80 -3.03
CA PHE A 115 16.27 8.16 -2.55
C PHE A 115 15.20 8.87 -3.38
N THR A 116 15.37 8.91 -4.71
CA THR A 116 14.42 9.59 -5.61
C THR A 116 13.06 8.90 -5.65
N SER A 117 13.04 7.56 -5.72
CA SER A 117 11.79 6.77 -5.70
C SER A 117 11.01 6.97 -4.40
N PHE A 118 11.68 6.93 -3.24
CA PHE A 118 11.01 7.13 -1.96
C PHE A 118 10.59 8.57 -1.74
N ALA A 119 11.40 9.55 -2.15
CA ALA A 119 11.03 10.96 -2.08
C ALA A 119 9.77 11.24 -2.91
N ILE A 120 9.76 10.80 -4.17
CA ILE A 120 8.60 10.98 -5.06
C ILE A 120 7.41 10.15 -4.59
N GLY A 121 7.64 8.92 -4.13
CA GLY A 121 6.59 8.05 -3.59
C GLY A 121 5.91 8.66 -2.35
N ASN A 122 6.67 9.26 -1.44
CA ASN A 122 6.12 9.92 -0.25
C ASN A 122 5.46 11.27 -0.57
N ALA A 123 5.97 12.02 -1.55
CA ALA A 123 5.41 13.33 -1.92
C ALA A 123 4.12 13.23 -2.74
N VAL A 124 4.09 12.33 -3.72
CA VAL A 124 2.96 12.19 -4.67
C VAL A 124 1.91 11.20 -4.16
N GLY A 125 2.31 10.25 -3.31
CA GLY A 125 1.47 9.11 -2.95
C GLY A 125 1.48 8.01 -4.01
N LEU A 126 0.68 6.96 -3.77
CA LEU A 126 0.68 5.71 -4.56
C LEU A 126 2.11 5.21 -4.81
N SER A 127 2.92 5.11 -3.74
CA SER A 127 4.37 4.90 -3.82
C SER A 127 4.80 3.71 -4.68
N MET A 128 3.96 2.68 -4.77
CA MET A 128 4.18 1.53 -5.67
C MET A 128 4.15 1.91 -7.15
N LEU A 129 3.23 2.78 -7.57
CA LEU A 129 3.10 3.28 -8.94
C LEU A 129 4.07 4.44 -9.20
N SER A 130 4.05 5.44 -8.33
CA SER A 130 4.84 6.66 -8.48
C SER A 130 6.35 6.37 -8.30
N GLY A 131 6.75 5.87 -7.14
CA GLY A 131 8.14 5.48 -6.88
C GLY A 131 8.61 4.31 -7.75
N GLY A 132 7.75 3.30 -7.97
CA GLY A 132 8.05 2.18 -8.87
C GLY A 132 8.36 2.61 -10.31
N SER A 133 7.65 3.62 -10.84
CA SER A 133 7.93 4.17 -12.18
C SER A 133 9.28 4.87 -12.26
N VAL A 134 9.70 5.56 -11.19
CA VAL A 134 11.02 6.21 -11.08
C VAL A 134 12.13 5.15 -11.07
N ARG A 135 11.98 4.09 -10.26
CA ARG A 135 12.89 2.93 -10.28
C ARG A 135 12.94 2.31 -11.67
N TYR A 136 11.78 2.10 -12.30
CA TYR A 136 11.69 1.55 -13.65
C TYR A 136 12.50 2.37 -14.66
N ARG A 137 12.35 3.70 -14.65
CA ARG A 137 13.07 4.58 -15.57
C ARG A 137 14.57 4.64 -15.29
N LEU A 138 15.00 4.57 -14.03
CA LEU A 138 16.42 4.66 -13.69
C LEU A 138 17.15 3.32 -13.90
N TYR A 139 16.54 2.21 -13.50
CA TYR A 139 17.17 0.89 -13.55
C TYR A 139 17.05 0.23 -14.92
N SER A 140 16.01 0.51 -15.72
CA SER A 140 15.93 0.01 -17.11
C SER A 140 17.06 0.55 -18.00
N ARG A 141 17.57 1.75 -17.72
CA ARG A 141 18.78 2.31 -18.37
C ARG A 141 20.05 1.51 -18.07
N HIS A 142 20.06 0.76 -16.98
CA HIS A 142 21.16 -0.09 -16.55
C HIS A 142 20.91 -1.56 -16.93
N GLY A 143 19.92 -1.85 -17.78
CA GLY A 143 19.64 -3.20 -18.28
C GLY A 143 18.81 -4.08 -17.35
N VAL A 144 18.25 -3.53 -16.26
CA VAL A 144 17.41 -4.30 -15.33
C VAL A 144 16.02 -4.49 -15.93
N GLY A 145 15.53 -5.73 -15.92
CA GLY A 145 14.20 -6.06 -16.43
C GLY A 145 13.06 -5.53 -15.57
N ALA A 146 11.89 -5.37 -16.19
CA ALA A 146 10.69 -4.83 -15.53
C ALA A 146 10.22 -5.71 -14.36
N ILE A 147 10.40 -7.02 -14.49
CA ILE A 147 9.95 -8.03 -13.52
C ILE A 147 10.77 -7.92 -12.23
N GLU A 148 12.09 -7.75 -12.35
CA GLU A 148 13.00 -7.59 -11.23
C GLU A 148 12.67 -6.30 -10.45
N ILE A 149 12.40 -5.20 -11.17
CA ILE A 149 12.03 -3.92 -10.57
C ILE A 149 10.67 -4.02 -9.86
N ALA A 150 9.73 -4.75 -10.44
CA ALA A 150 8.45 -5.05 -9.79
C ALA A 150 8.66 -5.88 -8.52
N ARG A 151 9.52 -6.91 -8.54
CA ARG A 151 9.88 -7.70 -7.36
C ARG A 151 10.49 -6.84 -6.26
N MET A 152 11.42 -5.95 -6.60
CA MET A 152 12.00 -4.99 -5.64
C MET A 152 10.93 -4.08 -5.02
N THR A 153 10.05 -3.54 -5.86
CA THR A 153 9.00 -2.59 -5.43
C THR A 153 7.96 -3.27 -4.54
N VAL A 154 7.55 -4.50 -4.88
CA VAL A 154 6.63 -5.31 -4.07
C VAL A 154 7.29 -5.68 -2.74
N PHE A 155 8.56 -6.11 -2.77
CA PHE A 155 9.31 -6.40 -1.54
C PHE A 155 9.36 -5.18 -0.62
N ALA A 156 9.77 -4.01 -1.12
CA ALA A 156 9.86 -2.79 -0.32
C ALA A 156 8.48 -2.37 0.25
N SER A 157 7.43 -2.47 -0.56
CA SER A 157 6.05 -2.13 -0.14
C SER A 157 5.54 -3.10 0.93
N LEU A 158 5.80 -4.41 0.76
CA LEU A 158 5.39 -5.43 1.70
C LEU A 158 6.16 -5.32 3.01
N SER A 159 7.47 -5.05 2.95
CA SER A 159 8.28 -4.84 4.16
C SER A 159 7.80 -3.64 4.96
N LEU A 160 7.52 -2.51 4.31
CA LEU A 160 6.93 -1.34 4.98
C LEU A 160 5.54 -1.66 5.53
N GLY A 161 4.69 -2.32 4.73
CA GLY A 161 3.34 -2.73 5.14
C GLY A 161 3.32 -3.71 6.31
N CYS A 162 4.35 -4.54 6.46
CA CYS A 162 4.50 -5.43 7.61
C CYS A 162 5.12 -4.74 8.83
N ALA A 163 5.96 -3.72 8.65
CA ALA A 163 6.62 -3.00 9.74
C ALA A 163 5.71 -1.95 10.39
N LEU A 164 4.86 -1.27 9.62
CA LEU A 164 4.01 -0.18 10.11
C LEU A 164 2.96 -0.62 11.16
N PRO A 165 2.21 -1.73 11.00
CA PRO A 165 1.20 -2.12 11.98
C PRO A 165 1.76 -2.40 13.39
N PRO A 166 2.83 -3.18 13.58
CA PRO A 166 3.42 -3.35 14.90
C PRO A 166 3.97 -2.05 15.50
N LEU A 167 4.55 -1.15 14.69
CA LEU A 167 4.99 0.16 15.16
C LEU A 167 3.82 1.04 15.62
N ALA A 168 2.73 1.06 14.85
CA ALA A 168 1.50 1.77 15.22
C ALA A 168 0.88 1.18 16.50
N ALA A 169 0.88 -0.15 16.64
CA ALA A 169 0.41 -0.82 17.84
C ALA A 169 1.29 -0.51 19.07
N LEU A 170 2.61 -0.47 18.93
CA LEU A 170 3.50 -0.03 20.01
C LEU A 170 3.28 1.44 20.37
N ALA A 171 3.13 2.32 19.38
CA ALA A 171 2.89 3.74 19.62
C ALA A 171 1.55 3.99 20.35
N THR A 172 0.49 3.29 19.94
CA THR A 172 -0.82 3.36 20.61
C THR A 172 -0.78 2.79 22.03
N LEU A 173 -0.06 1.69 22.27
CA LEU A 173 0.16 1.16 23.61
C LEU A 173 1.06 2.03 24.50
N SER A 174 1.90 2.88 23.91
CA SER A 174 2.74 3.82 24.67
C SER A 174 1.93 5.00 25.22
N ASN A 175 0.84 5.38 24.56
CA ASN A 175 -0.05 6.45 25.01
C ASN A 175 -1.51 6.16 24.64
N LEU A 176 -2.13 5.22 25.36
CA LEU A 176 -3.51 4.82 25.07
C LEU A 176 -4.50 5.97 25.28
N SER A 177 -4.29 6.81 26.29
CA SER A 177 -5.18 7.93 26.61
C SER A 177 -5.18 8.96 25.48
N GLY A 178 -4.00 9.33 24.97
CA GLY A 178 -3.87 10.22 23.82
C GLY A 178 -4.46 9.62 22.54
N ALA A 179 -4.24 8.32 22.31
CA ALA A 179 -4.77 7.64 21.15
C ALA A 179 -6.31 7.47 21.21
N SER A 180 -6.88 7.23 22.39
CA SER A 180 -8.32 7.18 22.62
C SER A 180 -9.00 8.53 22.34
N LEU A 181 -8.39 9.64 22.79
CA LEU A 181 -8.87 10.99 22.49
C LEU A 181 -8.82 11.30 21.00
N ALA A 182 -7.73 10.92 20.31
CA ALA A 182 -7.56 11.16 18.88
C ALA A 182 -8.52 10.33 18.01
N LEU A 183 -8.71 9.04 18.33
CA LEU A 183 -9.56 8.14 17.54
C LEU A 183 -11.02 8.13 18.01
N LYS A 184 -11.35 8.80 19.11
CA LYS A 184 -12.68 8.77 19.77
C LYS A 184 -13.16 7.34 20.04
N LEU A 185 -12.23 6.43 20.35
CA LEU A 185 -12.49 5.02 20.63
C LEU A 185 -12.23 4.70 22.10
N PRO A 186 -12.94 3.73 22.70
CA PRO A 186 -12.66 3.29 24.06
C PRO A 186 -11.24 2.76 24.20
N VAL A 187 -10.59 3.11 25.31
CA VAL A 187 -9.23 2.66 25.65
C VAL A 187 -9.12 1.14 25.60
N GLU A 188 -10.13 0.43 26.08
CA GLU A 188 -10.17 -1.04 26.12
C GLU A 188 -10.15 -1.66 24.72
N VAL A 189 -10.97 -1.14 23.79
CA VAL A 189 -11.00 -1.61 22.40
C VAL A 189 -9.65 -1.35 21.74
N LEU A 190 -9.06 -0.18 21.98
CA LEU A 190 -7.78 0.18 21.40
C LEU A 190 -6.63 -0.68 21.92
N ALA A 191 -6.64 -0.99 23.23
CA ALA A 191 -5.69 -1.89 23.87
C ALA A 191 -5.78 -3.30 23.27
N VAL A 192 -7.00 -3.84 23.12
CA VAL A 192 -7.25 -5.18 22.56
C VAL A 192 -6.79 -5.24 21.10
N VAL A 193 -7.12 -4.23 20.29
CA VAL A 193 -6.71 -4.19 18.88
C VAL A 193 -5.19 -4.08 18.76
N ALA A 194 -4.55 -3.18 19.50
CA ALA A 194 -3.10 -3.00 19.43
C ALA A 194 -2.34 -4.25 19.90
N THR A 195 -2.77 -4.86 21.00
CA THR A 195 -2.19 -6.13 21.47
C THR A 195 -2.41 -7.27 20.49
N ALA A 196 -3.60 -7.40 19.90
CA ALA A 196 -3.89 -8.40 18.87
C ALA A 196 -3.01 -8.21 17.62
N VAL A 197 -2.78 -6.97 17.17
CA VAL A 197 -1.88 -6.66 16.05
C VAL A 197 -0.44 -7.04 16.38
N LEU A 198 0.03 -6.78 17.60
CA LEU A 198 1.38 -7.19 18.02
C LEU A 198 1.54 -8.71 18.09
N ILE A 199 0.57 -9.40 18.69
CA ILE A 199 0.56 -10.86 18.75
C ILE A 199 0.54 -11.43 17.33
N GLY A 200 -0.34 -10.92 16.46
CA GLY A 200 -0.41 -11.34 15.06
C GLY A 200 0.91 -11.12 14.31
N SER A 201 1.57 -9.98 14.54
CA SER A 201 2.88 -9.67 13.95
C SER A 201 3.98 -10.60 14.46
N LEU A 202 3.99 -10.91 15.76
CA LEU A 202 4.93 -11.85 16.38
C LEU A 202 4.69 -13.28 15.90
N LEU A 203 3.43 -13.71 15.79
CA LEU A 203 3.06 -15.02 15.26
C LEU A 203 3.47 -15.15 13.79
N LEU A 204 3.26 -14.11 12.98
CA LEU A 204 3.72 -14.08 11.60
C LEU A 204 5.24 -14.19 11.53
N ALA A 205 5.96 -13.42 12.35
CA ALA A 205 7.42 -13.48 12.42
C ALA A 205 7.92 -14.88 12.85
N ALA A 206 7.30 -15.47 13.87
CA ALA A 206 7.62 -16.81 14.37
C ALA A 206 7.29 -17.91 13.34
N PHE A 207 6.19 -17.77 12.61
CA PHE A 207 5.80 -18.68 11.54
C PHE A 207 6.79 -18.63 10.37
N VAL A 208 7.17 -17.42 9.94
CA VAL A 208 8.20 -17.22 8.91
C VAL A 208 9.54 -17.77 9.38
N TYR A 209 9.92 -17.53 10.65
CA TYR A 209 11.15 -18.04 11.23
C TYR A 209 11.18 -19.57 11.30
N ARG A 210 10.08 -20.20 11.73
CA ARG A 210 9.94 -21.67 11.80
C ARG A 210 9.94 -22.34 10.41
N ARG A 211 9.52 -21.62 9.37
CA ARG A 211 9.56 -22.09 7.98
C ARG A 211 10.84 -21.70 7.23
N ARG A 212 11.86 -21.15 7.92
CA ARG A 212 13.19 -20.92 7.32
C ARG A 212 13.84 -22.28 7.02
N LEU A 213 14.23 -22.48 5.76
CA LEU A 213 15.11 -23.59 5.39
C LEU A 213 16.48 -23.39 6.08
N PRO A 214 17.15 -24.47 6.53
CA PRO A 214 18.52 -24.38 7.01
C PRO A 214 19.41 -23.80 5.90
N ASP A 215 20.28 -22.84 6.25
CA ASP A 215 21.17 -22.13 5.34
C ASP A 215 21.81 -23.10 4.34
N GLN A 216 21.41 -23.01 3.07
CA GLN A 216 22.23 -23.53 1.99
C GLN A 216 23.18 -22.43 1.55
N ASN A 217 24.40 -22.86 1.24
CA ASN A 217 25.62 -22.08 1.00
C ASN A 217 25.55 -21.22 -0.28
N ILE A 218 24.51 -20.40 -0.41
CA ILE A 218 24.35 -19.34 -1.42
C ILE A 218 24.22 -18.06 -0.62
N ALA A 219 25.30 -17.27 -0.60
CA ALA A 219 25.55 -16.19 0.37
C ALA A 219 24.47 -15.08 0.47
N HIS A 220 23.41 -15.08 -0.34
CA HIS A 220 22.55 -13.90 -0.51
C HIS A 220 21.04 -14.13 -0.73
N ASN A 221 20.44 -15.30 -0.49
CA ASN A 221 18.99 -15.46 -0.73
C ASN A 221 18.21 -16.25 0.35
N ILE A 222 17.24 -15.59 0.99
CA ILE A 222 16.29 -16.23 1.92
C ILE A 222 15.06 -16.69 1.10
N LEU A 223 14.93 -17.99 0.89
CA LEU A 223 13.72 -18.59 0.28
C LEU A 223 12.77 -19.11 1.36
N VAL A 224 11.48 -18.75 1.24
CA VAL A 224 10.38 -19.19 2.11
C VAL A 224 9.66 -20.37 1.45
N ARG A 225 9.39 -21.44 2.22
CA ARG A 225 8.61 -22.59 1.73
C ARG A 225 7.12 -22.22 1.61
N LEU A 226 6.64 -22.04 0.37
CA LEU A 226 5.23 -21.93 0.01
C LEU A 226 4.49 -23.23 0.38
#